data_AF-A0A4S0KBR6-F1
#
_entry.id   AF-A0A4S0KBR6-F1
#
_cell.length_a   1.000
_cell.length_b   1.000
_cell.length_c   1.000
_cell.angle_alpha   90.00
_cell.angle_beta   90.00
_cell.angle_gamma   90.00
#
_symmetry.space_group_name_H-M   'P 1'
#
loop_
_entity.id
_entity.type
_entity.pdbx_description
1 polymer ?
#
loop_
_entity_poly.entity_id
_entity_poly.type
_entity_poly.pdbx_seq_one_letter_code
_entity_poly.pdbx_strand_id
1 'polypeptide(L)' 'MAKRYALRMDKPNSCTIIDVFTGQPAEFEKKMMIGIKTRRAEKIAGELNLQDAKRREEAGWES' A
#
# COMPACT_ATOMS: atom_id res chain seq x y z
N MET A 1 -11.02 -3.45 -8.90
CA MET A 1 -9.67 -3.93 -9.26
C MET A 1 -8.93 -4.25 -7.97
N ALA A 2 -8.33 -5.44 -7.85
CA ALA A 2 -7.57 -5.81 -6.65
C ALA A 2 -6.30 -4.96 -6.55
N LYS A 3 -5.99 -4.45 -5.36
CA LYS A 3 -4.73 -3.77 -5.08
C LYS A 3 -3.97 -4.54 -4.01
N ARG A 4 -2.65 -4.59 -4.10
CA ARG A 4 -1.82 -5.19 -3.07
C ARG A 4 -0.56 -4.37 -2.91
N TYR A 5 -0.24 -3.98 -1.69
CA TYR A 5 0.87 -3.09 -1.42
C TYR A 5 1.99 -3.80 -0.68
N ALA A 6 3.23 -3.50 -1.08
CA ALA A 6 4.45 -4.01 -0.49
C ALA A 6 5.48 -2.89 -0.28
N LEU A 7 6.48 -3.16 0.56
CA LEU A 7 7.60 -2.26 0.78
C LEU A 7 8.75 -2.61 -0.16
N ARG A 8 9.30 -1.60 -0.82
CA ARG A 8 10.59 -1.67 -1.51
C ARG A 8 11.59 -0.80 -0.75
N MET A 9 12.67 -1.39 -0.28
CA MET A 9 13.75 -0.60 0.33
C MET A 9 14.53 0.14 -0.75
N ASP A 10 14.70 1.45 -0.58
CA ASP A 10 15.51 2.28 -1.48
C ASP A 10 16.90 2.53 -0.88
N LYS A 11 16.96 2.83 0.43
CA LYS A 11 18.18 3.08 1.23
C LYS A 11 17.95 2.59 2.67
N PRO A 12 18.99 2.48 3.52
CA PRO A 12 18.78 2.20 4.94
C PRO A 12 17.77 3.17 5.56
N ASN A 13 16.75 2.63 6.25
CA ASN A 13 15.62 3.38 6.84
C ASN A 13 14.75 4.18 5.85
N SER A 14 14.77 3.87 4.56
CA SER A 14 13.97 4.55 3.54
C SER A 14 13.33 3.55 2.58
N CYS A 15 12.00 3.58 2.51
CA CYS A 15 11.19 2.66 1.74
C CYS A 15 10.19 3.39 0.86
N THR A 16 9.91 2.81 -0.31
CA THR A 16 8.77 3.16 -1.15
C THR A 16 7.69 2.10 -0.96
N ILE A 17 6.44 2.52 -0.79
CA ILE A 17 5.29 1.60 -0.83
C ILE A 17 4.88 1.48 -2.30
N ILE A 18 4.84 0.26 -2.82
CA ILE A 18 4.50 -0.02 -4.22
C ILE A 18 3.23 -0.86 -4.30
N ASP A 19 2.42 -0.61 -5.33
CA ASP A 19 1.42 -1.58 -5.76
C ASP A 19 2.14 -2.72 -6.48
N VAL A 20 1.94 -3.95 -6.00
CA VAL A 20 2.59 -5.16 -6.49
C VAL A 20 2.22 -5.46 -7.94
N PHE A 21 1.02 -5.07 -8.39
CA PHE A 21 0.56 -5.37 -9.75
C PHE A 21 1.11 -4.40 -10.79
N THR A 22 1.33 -3.14 -10.42
CA THR A 22 1.78 -2.10 -11.36
C THR A 22 3.23 -1.70 -11.18
N GLY A 23 3.83 -2.04 -10.03
CA GLY A 23 5.15 -1.56 -9.60
C GLY A 23 5.21 -0.06 -9.30
N GLN A 24 4.09 0.65 -9.44
CA GLN A 24 4.01 2.09 -9.22
C GLN A 24 3.97 2.41 -7.73
N PRO A 25 4.53 3.55 -7.29
CA PRO A 25 4.39 3.99 -5.92
C PRO A 25 2.92 4.22 -5.55
N ALA A 26 2.57 3.83 -4.33
CA ALA A 26 1.24 4.06 -3.79
C ALA A 26 1.02 5.54 -3.47
N GLU A 27 -0.21 6.00 -3.67
CA GLU A 27 -0.68 7.29 -3.18
C GLU A 27 -1.44 7.07 -1.85
N PHE A 28 -1.12 7.87 -0.83
CA PHE A 28 -1.81 7.88 0.46
C PHE A 28 -1.93 9.32 0.95
N GLU A 29 -3.11 9.73 1.39
CA GLU A 29 -3.40 11.13 1.80
C GLU A 29 -2.95 12.18 0.77
N LYS A 30 -3.18 11.91 -0.53
CA LYS A 30 -2.77 12.77 -1.65
C LYS A 30 -1.26 12.96 -1.81
N LYS A 31 -0.45 12.05 -1.25
CA LYS A 31 1.01 12.06 -1.33
C LYS A 31 1.53 10.73 -1.86
N MET A 32 2.56 10.79 -2.70
CA MET A 32 3.26 9.60 -3.17
C MET A 32 4.13 9.04 -2.04
N MET A 33 4.02 7.74 -1.78
CA MET A 33 4.69 7.06 -0.66
C MET A 33 6.11 6.62 -1.05
N ILE A 34 6.97 7.59 -1.31
CA ILE A 34 8.37 7.41 -1.73
C ILE A 34 9.31 7.89 -0.61
N GLY A 35 10.36 7.13 -0.32
CA GLY A 35 11.40 7.53 0.61
C GLY A 35 10.94 7.64 2.08
N ILE A 36 9.89 6.91 2.45
CA ILE A 36 9.27 6.94 3.77
C ILE A 36 10.09 6.12 4.77
N LYS A 37 10.17 6.57 6.03
CA LYS A 37 10.79 5.78 7.11
C LYS A 37 10.15 4.40 7.23
N THR A 38 10.95 3.35 7.32
CA THR A 38 10.51 1.94 7.32
C THR A 38 9.31 1.69 8.24
N ARG A 39 9.40 2.06 9.53
CA ARG A 39 8.31 1.88 10.50
C ARG A 39 7.00 2.57 10.08
N ARG A 40 7.08 3.75 9.47
CA ARG A 40 5.90 4.46 8.96
C ARG A 40 5.37 3.78 7.70
N ALA A 41 6.25 3.33 6.82
CA ALA A 41 5.88 2.64 5.60
C ALA A 41 5.14 1.33 5.88
N GLU A 42 5.60 0.54 6.86
CA GLU A 42 4.93 -0.69 7.34
C GLU A 42 3.48 -0.43 7.78
N LYS A 43 3.28 0.62 8.61
CA LYS A 43 1.95 1.00 9.07
C LYS A 43 1.02 1.36 7.91
N ILE A 44 1.49 2.20 6.98
CA ILE A 44 0.69 2.67 5.83
C ILE A 44 0.38 1.51 4.87
N ALA A 45 1.36 0.64 4.58
CA ALA A 45 1.14 -0.52 3.72
C ALA A 45 0.10 -1.49 4.31
N GLY A 46 0.13 -1.68 5.64
CA GLY A 46 -0.90 -2.45 6.36
C GLY A 46 -2.29 -1.83 6.22
N GLU A 47 -2.41 -0.52 6.43
CA GLU A 47 -3.68 0.20 6.29
C GLU A 47 -4.25 0.11 4.87
N LEU A 48 -3.42 0.33 3.85
CA LEU A 48 -3.84 0.22 2.45
C LEU A 48 -4.31 -1.19 2.08
N ASN A 49 -3.65 -2.23 2.59
CA ASN A 49 -4.04 -3.62 2.37
C ASN A 49 -5.34 -3.98 3.12
N LEU A 50 -5.57 -3.44 4.32
CA LEU A 50 -6.83 -3.59 5.04
C LEU A 50 -7.99 -2.90 4.31
N GLN A 51 -7.77 -1.68 3.80
CA GLN A 51 -8.76 -0.98 2.98
C GLN A 51 -9.09 -1.75 1.69
N ASP A 52 -8.09 -2.36 1.06
CA ASP A 52 -8.31 -3.24 -0.09
C ASP A 52 -9.13 -4.49 0.25
N ALA A 53 -8.81 -5.16 1.37
CA ALA A 53 -9.55 -6.32 1.84
C ALA A 53 -11.03 -5.97 2.09
N LYS A 54 -11.30 -4.89 2.83
CA LYS A 54 -12.67 -4.41 3.11
C LYS A 54 -13.45 -4.09 1.82
N ARG A 55 -12.81 -3.42 0.86
CA ARG A 55 -13.43 -3.13 -0.45
C ARG A 55 -13.77 -4.41 -1.21
N ARG A 56 -12.94 -5.46 -1.11
CA ARG A 56 -13.20 -6.76 -1.75
C ARG A 56 -14.34 -7.51 -1.07
N GLU A 57 -14.44 -7.43 0.25
CA GLU A 57 -15.60 -7.95 1.00
C GLU A 57 -16.89 -7.24 0.57
N GLU A 58 -16.89 -5.90 0.54
CA GLU A 58 -18.05 -5.10 0.12
C GLU A 58 -18.46 -5.36 -1.34
N ALA A 59 -17.50 -5.52 -2.25
CA ALA A 59 -17.76 -5.84 -3.66
C ALA A 59 -18.18 -7.31 -3.89
N GLY A 60 -18.12 -8.16 -2.87
CA GLY A 60 -18.47 -9.58 -2.91
C GLY A 60 -19.61 -9.96 -1.97
N TRP A 61 -20.33 -8.99 -1.41
CA TRP A 61 -21.56 -9.21 -0.65
C TRP A 61 -22.80 -9.00 -1.52
N GLU A 62 -22.90 -9.81 -2.57
CA GLU A 62 -24.16 -10.29 -3.12
C GLU A 62 -24.14 -11.82 -2.95
N SER A 63 -24.60 -12.32 -1.80
CA SER A 63 -25.06 -13.72 -1.67
C SER A 63 -26.55 -13.77 -1.93
#